data_AF-A0A537J9R6-F1
#
_entry.id   AF-A0A537J9R6-F1
#
_cell.length_a   1.000
_cell.length_b   1.000
_cell.length_c   1.000
_cell.angle_alpha   90.00
_cell.angle_beta   90.00
_cell.angle_gamma   90.00
#
_symmetry.space_group_name_H-M   'P 1'
#
loop_
_entity.id
_entity.type
_entity.pdbx_description
1 polymer ?
#
loop_
_entity_poly.entity_id
_entity_poly.type
_entity_poly.pdbx_seq_one_letter_code
_entity_poly.pdbx_strand_id
1 'polypeptide(L)'
;MTTGTKVLLGILGAAAAGVVIGLLIAPEKGSETRKRIAKTTGDWADQVGSFLNRTRDQYNDLKNKARNMKSSAEERVSRMQEDLG
;
A
#
# COMPACT_ATOMS: atom_id res chain seq x y z
N MET A 1 18.37 0.36 14.75
CA MET A 1 17.52 -0.45 13.86
C MET A 1 16.61 -1.31 14.71
N THR A 2 15.30 -1.13 14.61
CA THR A 2 14.31 -1.91 15.38
C THR A 2 14.36 -3.38 14.94
N THR A 3 14.19 -4.30 15.88
CA THR A 3 14.27 -5.75 15.66
C THR A 3 13.31 -6.23 14.57
N GLY A 4 12.11 -5.62 14.50
CA GLY A 4 11.13 -5.90 13.45
C GLY A 4 11.63 -5.63 12.03
N THR A 5 12.40 -4.55 11.81
CA THR A 5 13.00 -4.28 10.49
C THR A 5 14.03 -5.33 10.11
N LYS A 6 14.84 -5.83 11.07
CA LYS A 6 15.81 -6.89 10.80
C LYS A 6 15.14 -8.22 10.46
N VAL A 7 14.06 -8.58 11.17
CA VAL A 7 13.28 -9.79 10.90
C VAL A 7 12.63 -9.71 9.53
N LEU A 8 12.00 -8.57 9.19
CA LEU A 8 11.40 -8.36 7.88
C LEU A 8 12.42 -8.45 6.75
N LEU A 9 13.59 -7.81 6.90
CA LEU A 9 14.68 -7.91 5.92
C LEU A 9 15.21 -9.34 5.79
N GLY A 10 15.31 -10.08 6.89
CA GLY A 10 15.69 -11.50 6.88
C GLY A 10 14.69 -12.36 6.10
N ILE A 11 13.39 -12.18 6.33
CA ILE A 11 12.33 -12.89 5.61
C ILE A 11 12.35 -12.56 4.12
N LEU A 12 12.48 -11.27 3.76
CA LEU A 12 12.56 -10.84 2.36
C LEU A 12 13.81 -11.40 1.67
N GLY A 13 14.95 -11.38 2.35
CA GLY A 13 16.19 -11.97 1.85
C GLY A 13 16.08 -13.48 1.63
N ALA A 14 15.48 -14.20 2.58
CA ALA A 14 15.25 -15.65 2.47
C ALA A 14 14.27 -16.00 1.33
N ALA A 15 13.19 -15.23 1.18
CA ALA A 15 12.23 -15.42 0.09
C ALA A 15 12.89 -15.19 -1.28
N ALA A 16 13.66 -14.10 -1.43
CA ALA A 16 14.38 -13.80 -2.67
C ALA A 16 15.40 -14.90 -3.01
N ALA A 17 16.21 -15.34 -2.04
CA ALA A 17 17.15 -16.44 -2.22
C ALA A 17 16.44 -17.74 -2.60
N GLY A 18 15.29 -18.04 -1.99
CA GLY A 18 14.45 -19.19 -2.31
C GLY A 18 13.91 -19.16 -3.74
N VAL A 19 13.44 -17.99 -4.22
CA VAL A 19 12.98 -17.82 -5.61
C VAL A 19 14.13 -18.01 -6.60
N VAL A 20 15.31 -17.45 -6.31
CA VAL A 20 16.49 -17.62 -7.18
C VAL A 20 16.89 -19.09 -7.27
N ILE A 21 16.99 -19.78 -6.13
CA ILE A 21 17.33 -21.22 -6.09
C ILE A 21 16.24 -22.04 -6.80
N GLY A 22 14.97 -21.75 -6.56
CA GLY A 22 13.85 -22.42 -7.20
C GLY A 22 13.83 -22.23 -8.72
N LEU A 23 14.13 -21.02 -9.21
CA LEU A 23 14.26 -20.71 -10.63
C LEU A 23 15.47 -21.42 -11.27
N LEU A 24 16.57 -21.58 -10.53
CA LEU A 24 17.76 -22.31 -11.00
C LEU A 24 17.49 -23.82 -11.11
N ILE A 25 16.76 -24.40 -10.15
CA ILE A 25 16.40 -25.83 -10.15
C ILE A 25 15.32 -26.12 -11.19
N ALA A 26 14.35 -25.21 -11.35
CA ALA A 26 13.25 -25.34 -12.31
C ALA A 26 13.11 -24.06 -13.12
N PRO A 27 13.92 -23.88 -14.19
CA PRO A 27 13.83 -22.71 -15.03
C PRO A 27 12.54 -22.75 -15.87
N GLU A 28 11.69 -21.74 -15.70
CA GLU A 28 10.68 -21.45 -16.71
C GLU A 28 11.37 -20.98 -17.99
N LYS A 29 10.77 -21.24 -19.15
CA LYS A 29 11.27 -20.70 -20.42
C LYS A 29 11.22 -19.18 -20.36
N GLY A 30 12.32 -18.50 -20.72
CA GLY A 30 12.38 -17.03 -20.70
C GLY A 30 11.36 -16.33 -21.61
N SER A 31 10.82 -17.02 -22.61
CA SER A 31 9.65 -16.55 -23.39
C SER A 31 8.40 -16.44 -22.53
N GLU A 32 8.16 -17.44 -21.69
CA GLU A 32 6.99 -17.53 -20.80
C GLU A 32 7.11 -16.55 -19.64
N THR A 33 8.31 -16.39 -19.06
CA THR A 33 8.55 -15.41 -18.00
C THR A 33 8.32 -13.98 -18.49
N ARG A 34 8.82 -13.61 -19.68
CA ARG A 34 8.55 -12.29 -20.28
C ARG A 34 7.07 -12.10 -20.59
N LYS A 35 6.40 -13.14 -21.10
CA LYS A 35 4.96 -13.11 -21.38
C LYS A 35 4.13 -12.94 -20.09
N ARG A 36 4.49 -13.63 -19.01
CA ARG A 36 3.89 -13.45 -17.68
C ARG A 36 4.09 -12.04 -17.17
N ILE A 37 5.32 -11.50 -17.21
CA ILE A 37 5.60 -10.13 -16.77
C ILE A 37 4.76 -9.13 -17.58
N ALA A 38 4.78 -9.20 -18.91
CA ALA A 38 4.01 -8.30 -19.76
C ALA A 38 2.51 -8.33 -19.44
N LYS A 39 1.95 -9.53 -19.26
CA LYS A 39 0.54 -9.72 -18.89
C LYS A 39 0.25 -9.14 -17.49
N THR A 40 1.04 -9.52 -16.49
CA THR A 40 0.85 -9.06 -15.11
C THR A 40 1.04 -7.54 -14.99
N THR A 41 2.01 -6.94 -15.68
CA THR A 41 2.21 -5.49 -15.69
C THR A 41 1.04 -4.75 -16.34
N GLY A 42 0.49 -5.26 -17.44
CA GLY A 42 -0.73 -4.71 -18.05
C GLY A 42 -1.93 -4.75 -17.09
N ASP A 43 -2.20 -5.93 -16.53
CA ASP A 43 -3.31 -6.13 -15.58
C ASP A 43 -3.17 -5.25 -14.33
N TRP A 44 -1.94 -5.05 -13.84
CA TRP A 44 -1.64 -4.19 -12.70
C TRP A 44 -1.77 -2.70 -13.03
N ALA A 45 -1.32 -2.26 -14.20
CA ALA A 45 -1.45 -0.86 -14.62
C ALA A 45 -2.93 -0.46 -14.70
N ASP A 46 -3.78 -1.33 -15.25
CA ASP A 46 -5.22 -1.10 -15.33
C ASP A 46 -5.90 -1.12 -13.96
N GLN A 47 -5.54 -2.06 -13.08
CA GLN A 47 -6.06 -2.11 -11.71
C GLN A 47 -5.61 -0.92 -10.87
N VAL A 48 -4.33 -0.55 -10.94
CA VAL A 48 -3.80 0.60 -10.19
C VAL A 48 -4.38 1.90 -10.73
N GLY A 49 -4.51 2.05 -12.05
CA GLY A 49 -5.14 3.22 -12.67
C GLY A 49 -6.61 3.38 -12.26
N SER A 50 -7.38 2.30 -12.31
CA SER A 50 -8.78 2.31 -11.88
C SER A 50 -8.94 2.52 -10.37
N PHE A 51 -8.06 1.95 -9.55
CA PHE A 51 -8.04 2.16 -8.10
C PHE A 51 -7.64 3.60 -7.75
N LEU A 52 -6.63 4.17 -8.43
CA LEU A 52 -6.21 5.56 -8.26
C LEU A 52 -7.32 6.54 -8.63
N ASN A 53 -8.00 6.32 -9.76
CA ASN A 53 -9.12 7.18 -10.16
C ASN A 53 -10.26 7.12 -9.14
N ARG A 54 -10.69 5.92 -8.73
CA ARG A 54 -11.70 5.75 -7.67
C ARG A 54 -11.26 6.34 -6.33
N THR A 55 -9.98 6.23 -6.00
CA THR A 55 -9.41 6.78 -4.77
C THR A 55 -9.39 8.30 -4.83
N ARG A 56 -9.11 8.91 -5.98
CA ARG A 56 -9.03 10.37 -6.12
C ARG A 56 -10.38 11.05 -5.92
N ASP A 57 -11.44 10.46 -6.46
CA ASP A 57 -12.81 10.95 -6.26
C ASP A 57 -13.26 10.77 -4.81
N GLN A 58 -13.01 9.59 -4.23
CA GLN A 58 -13.32 9.36 -2.81
C GLN A 58 -12.44 10.17 -1.87
N TYR A 59 -11.21 10.51 -2.24
CA TYR A 59 -10.28 11.27 -1.42
C TYR A 59 -10.75 12.71 -1.21
N ASN A 60 -11.36 13.35 -2.23
CA ASN A 60 -11.91 14.70 -2.07
C ASN A 60 -13.10 14.72 -1.11
N ASP A 61 -14.00 13.74 -1.22
CA ASP A 61 -15.13 13.58 -0.32
C ASP A 61 -14.70 13.22 1.11
N LEU A 62 -13.70 12.33 1.24
CA LEU A 62 -13.14 11.95 2.53
C LEU A 62 -12.41 13.13 3.18
N LYS A 63 -11.67 13.92 2.41
CA LYS A 63 -10.96 15.12 2.88
C LYS A 63 -11.93 16.20 3.36
N ASN A 64 -13.04 16.39 2.65
CA ASN A 64 -14.09 17.34 3.04
C ASN A 64 -14.82 16.86 4.32
N LYS A 65 -15.19 15.59 4.39
CA LYS A 65 -15.75 15.00 5.63
C LYS A 65 -14.76 15.07 6.80
N ALA A 66 -13.49 14.78 6.57
CA ALA A 66 -12.44 14.84 7.59
C ALA A 66 -12.22 16.28 8.08
N ARG A 67 -12.23 17.28 7.18
CA ARG A 67 -12.16 18.70 7.58
C ARG A 67 -13.35 19.12 8.43
N ASN A 68 -14.57 18.75 8.03
CA ASN A 68 -15.76 19.08 8.80
C ASN A 68 -15.75 18.40 10.18
N MET A 69 -15.36 17.13 10.23
CA MET A 69 -15.25 16.39 11.48
C MET A 69 -14.14 16.92 12.39
N LYS A 70 -13.00 17.32 11.83
CA LYS A 70 -11.91 17.97 12.57
C LYS A 70 -12.37 19.30 13.17
N SER A 71 -13.06 20.13 12.38
CA SER A 71 -13.60 21.40 12.83
C SER A 71 -14.59 21.19 13.99
N SER A 72 -15.56 20.28 13.85
CA SER A 72 -16.51 19.97 14.92
C SER A 72 -15.87 19.33 16.15
N ALA A 73 -14.80 18.54 15.96
CA ALA A 73 -14.05 17.97 17.07
C ALA A 73 -13.25 19.04 17.81
N GLU A 74 -12.55 19.93 17.09
CA GLU A 74 -11.82 21.07 17.69
C GLU A 74 -12.79 21.99 18.43
N GLU A 75 -13.96 22.29 17.88
CA GLU A 75 -14.98 23.10 18.55
C GLU A 75 -15.55 22.43 19.82
N ARG A 76 -15.70 21.10 19.83
CA ARG A 76 -16.15 20.35 21.01
C ARG A 76 -15.05 20.25 22.06
N VAL A 77 -13.81 20.04 21.64
CA VAL A 77 -12.65 19.96 22.52
C VAL A 77 -12.34 21.31 23.17
N SER A 78 -12.44 22.42 22.42
CA SER A 78 -12.27 23.76 22.97
C SER A 78 -13.35 24.10 24.00
N ARG A 79 -14.63 23.81 23.71
CA ARG A 79 -15.72 24.00 24.68
C ARG A 79 -15.53 23.18 25.95
N MET A 80 -15.09 21.93 25.82
CA MET A 80 -14.79 21.07 26.98
C MET A 80 -13.59 21.58 27.79
N GLN A 81 -12.57 22.16 27.15
CA GLN A 81 -11.45 22.78 27.87
C GLN A 81 -11.87 24.09 28.58
N GLU A 82 -12.83 24.82 28.02
CA GLU A 82 -13.34 26.08 28.58
C GLU A 82 -14.32 25.85 29.75
N ASP A 83 -15.08 24.75 29.75
CA ASP A 83 -15.96 24.37 30.88
C ASP A 83 -15.21 23.71 32.06
N LEU A 84 -13.97 23.26 31.85
CA LEU A 84 -13.16 22.55 32.87
C LEU A 84 -12.07 23.42 33.52
N GLY A 85 -11.82 24.63 33.00
CA GLY A 85 -10.89 25.62 33.57
C GLY A 85 -11.62 26.74 34.29
#